data_AF-A0A5E7A1L0-F1
#
_entry.id   AF-A0A5E7A1L0-F1
#
_cell.length_a   1.000
_cell.length_b   1.000
_cell.length_c   1.000
_cell.angle_alpha   90.00
_cell.angle_beta   90.00
_cell.angle_gamma   90.00
#
_symmetry.space_group_name_H-M   'P 1'
#
loop_
_entity.id
_entity.type
_entity.pdbx_description
1 polymer ?
#
loop_
_entity_poly.entity_id
_entity_poly.type
_entity_poly.pdbx_seq_one_letter_code
_entity_poly.pdbx_strand_id
1 'polypeptide(L)'
;MKSTLVTKFSSSVSHGTVSLLSILLLAAGCAYNPDIRQGHDNVSGVTAKGNADYIACIKDDIQGGIETFTVEENGKTKLFVGNLDPNKAAGLVELSGSAGGNYYSVHQRDAWYDKGRLINAAMECSRA
;
A
#
# COMPACT_ATOMS: atom_id res chain seq x y z
N MET A 1 81.16 -9.39 16.29
CA MET A 1 80.81 -10.14 17.52
C MET A 1 80.13 -11.45 17.12
N LYS A 2 80.71 -12.59 17.56
CA LYS A 2 80.15 -13.93 17.91
C LYS A 2 78.73 -14.28 17.43
N SER A 3 78.34 -15.52 17.11
CA SER A 3 78.95 -16.85 17.00
C SER A 3 77.89 -17.80 16.42
N THR A 4 78.35 -18.89 15.83
CA THR A 4 77.64 -20.10 15.39
C THR A 4 76.79 -20.77 16.48
N LEU A 5 75.61 -21.35 16.16
CA LEU A 5 75.21 -22.73 16.51
C LEU A 5 73.82 -23.14 15.98
N VAL A 6 73.79 -24.32 15.35
CA VAL A 6 72.64 -25.18 15.04
C VAL A 6 72.17 -25.89 16.31
N THR A 7 70.87 -26.22 16.44
CA THR A 7 70.22 -27.41 17.10
C THR A 7 68.79 -27.02 17.51
N LYS A 8 67.71 -27.82 17.58
CA LYS A 8 67.13 -29.01 16.94
C LYS A 8 65.79 -29.25 17.70
N PHE A 9 64.83 -29.90 17.04
CA PHE A 9 63.68 -30.66 17.59
C PHE A 9 62.38 -29.98 18.11
N SER A 10 61.33 -30.21 17.32
CA SER A 10 60.05 -30.88 17.63
C SER A 10 59.26 -30.57 18.90
N SER A 11 58.02 -30.10 18.69
CA SER A 11 56.72 -30.59 19.22
C SER A 11 55.70 -29.46 19.00
N SER A 12 54.40 -29.62 18.77
CA SER A 12 53.48 -30.74 18.91
C SER A 12 52.32 -30.45 17.95
N VAL A 13 51.82 -31.46 17.23
CA VAL A 13 50.52 -31.40 16.55
C VAL A 13 49.45 -31.39 17.64
N SER A 14 48.70 -30.29 17.74
CA SER A 14 47.41 -30.29 18.43
C SER A 14 46.32 -30.03 17.41
N HIS A 15 45.53 -31.08 17.18
CA HIS A 15 44.27 -31.06 16.46
C HIS A 15 43.31 -30.07 17.13
N GLY A 16 42.59 -29.28 16.34
CA GLY A 16 41.57 -28.40 16.90
C GLY A 16 40.75 -27.67 15.84
N THR A 17 39.90 -28.43 15.13
CA THR A 17 38.63 -28.01 14.52
C THR A 17 38.65 -26.75 13.64
N VAL A 18 38.76 -26.97 12.33
CA VAL A 18 38.33 -26.02 11.29
C VAL A 18 36.85 -25.71 11.50
N SER A 19 36.54 -24.50 11.98
CA SER A 19 35.17 -24.02 12.17
C SER A 19 34.57 -23.63 10.81
N LEU A 20 34.01 -24.64 10.14
CA LEU A 20 33.22 -24.53 8.90
C LEU A 20 31.78 -24.11 9.26
N LEU A 21 31.54 -22.85 9.59
CA LEU A 21 30.19 -22.36 9.92
C LEU A 21 30.04 -20.86 9.61
N SER A 22 30.15 -20.46 8.33
CA SER A 22 29.83 -19.08 7.92
C SER A 22 29.37 -18.95 6.46
N ILE A 23 28.70 -19.97 5.90
CA ILE A 23 28.11 -19.89 4.56
C ILE A 23 26.63 -20.19 4.68
N LEU A 24 25.81 -19.23 5.12
CA LEU A 24 24.33 -19.35 5.09
C LEU A 24 23.65 -18.04 5.50
N LEU A 25 23.91 -16.90 4.86
CA LEU A 25 23.16 -15.67 5.19
C LEU A 25 23.23 -14.54 4.15
N LEU A 26 22.99 -14.81 2.87
CA LEU A 26 22.66 -13.74 1.90
C LEU A 26 21.64 -14.22 0.85
N ALA A 27 20.49 -14.69 1.33
CA ALA A 27 19.27 -14.76 0.53
C ALA A 27 18.18 -13.89 1.17
N ALA A 28 18.53 -12.67 1.59
CA ALA A 28 17.55 -11.64 1.87
C ALA A 28 17.12 -11.04 0.54
N GLY A 29 16.26 -11.75 -0.18
CA GLY A 29 15.53 -11.19 -1.31
C GLY A 29 14.54 -10.16 -0.77
N CYS A 30 14.98 -8.93 -0.57
CA CYS A 30 14.08 -7.78 -0.44
C CYS A 30 13.49 -7.45 -1.82
N ALA A 31 12.76 -8.39 -2.41
CA ALA A 31 11.78 -8.05 -3.44
C ALA A 31 10.52 -7.54 -2.72
N TYR A 32 10.66 -6.44 -1.97
CA TYR A 32 9.51 -5.62 -1.60
C TYR A 32 9.13 -4.87 -2.87
N ASN A 33 8.30 -5.52 -3.68
CA ASN A 33 7.74 -4.95 -4.89
C ASN A 33 6.34 -4.42 -4.49
N PRO A 34 6.19 -3.12 -4.19
CA PRO A 34 4.87 -2.55 -3.87
C PRO A 34 3.90 -2.61 -5.07
N ASP A 35 4.38 -2.95 -6.27
CA ASP A 35 3.63 -2.87 -7.53
C ASP A 35 2.59 -3.98 -7.77
N ILE A 36 2.37 -4.93 -6.85
CA ILE A 36 1.48 -6.09 -7.10
C ILE A 36 0.23 -6.13 -6.20
N ARG A 37 -0.04 -5.11 -5.38
CA ARG A 37 -1.29 -5.06 -4.57
C ARG A 37 -1.99 -3.71 -4.50
N GLN A 38 -1.61 -2.76 -5.35
CA GLN A 38 -2.49 -1.65 -5.67
C GLN A 38 -3.57 -2.20 -6.60
N GLY A 39 -4.55 -2.89 -6.02
CA GLY A 39 -5.65 -3.47 -6.78
C GLY A 39 -6.24 -2.41 -7.68
N HIS A 40 -6.52 -2.75 -8.94
CA HIS A 40 -7.19 -1.85 -9.89
C HIS A 40 -8.56 -1.38 -9.37
N ASP A 41 -9.06 -2.06 -8.35
CA ASP A 41 -10.36 -1.86 -7.72
C ASP A 41 -10.29 -0.90 -6.54
N ASN A 42 -9.13 -0.31 -6.19
CA ASN A 42 -9.06 0.65 -5.09
C ASN A 42 -7.96 1.72 -5.23
N VAL A 43 -8.23 2.92 -4.70
CA VAL A 43 -7.25 4.00 -4.55
C VAL A 43 -7.50 4.75 -3.24
N SER A 44 -6.47 5.37 -2.68
CA SER A 44 -6.61 6.27 -1.54
C SER A 44 -5.66 7.45 -1.64
N GLY A 45 -5.98 8.52 -0.92
CA GLY A 45 -5.24 9.76 -0.98
C GLY A 45 -5.74 10.82 -0.01
N VAL A 46 -5.27 12.05 -0.22
CA VAL A 46 -5.71 13.22 0.54
C VAL A 46 -6.29 14.26 -0.41
N THR A 47 -7.28 15.02 0.06
CA THR A 47 -7.86 16.15 -0.65
C THR A 47 -8.01 17.35 0.29
N ALA A 48 -7.85 18.55 -0.28
CA ALA A 48 -8.15 19.81 0.42
C ALA A 48 -9.64 20.16 0.37
N LYS A 49 -10.43 19.51 -0.49
CA LYS A 49 -11.88 19.75 -0.60
C LYS A 49 -12.59 19.29 0.68
N GLY A 50 -13.61 20.04 1.10
CA GLY A 50 -14.53 19.59 2.14
C GLY A 50 -15.29 18.34 1.72
N ASN A 51 -15.79 17.54 2.69
CA ASN A 51 -16.46 16.27 2.40
C ASN A 51 -17.64 16.44 1.43
N ALA A 52 -18.49 17.44 1.65
CA ALA A 52 -19.65 17.69 0.79
C ALA A 52 -19.25 18.03 -0.65
N ASP A 53 -18.27 18.93 -0.82
CA ASP A 53 -17.80 19.37 -2.14
C ASP A 53 -17.12 18.23 -2.92
N TYR A 54 -16.32 17.42 -2.22
CA TYR A 54 -15.67 16.27 -2.82
C TYR A 54 -16.69 15.21 -3.29
N ILE A 55 -17.70 14.93 -2.46
CA ILE A 55 -18.77 13.97 -2.78
C ILE A 55 -19.63 14.49 -3.93
N ALA A 56 -19.96 15.79 -3.95
CA ALA A 56 -20.70 16.41 -5.04
C ALA A 56 -19.93 16.31 -6.37
N CYS A 57 -18.64 16.63 -6.35
CA CYS A 57 -17.78 16.49 -7.53
C CYS A 57 -17.79 15.06 -8.09
N ILE A 58 -17.64 14.05 -7.23
CA ILE A 58 -17.68 12.64 -7.69
C ILE A 58 -19.04 12.30 -8.30
N LYS A 59 -20.14 12.71 -7.66
CA LYS A 59 -21.50 12.45 -8.18
C LYS A 59 -21.72 13.07 -9.54
N ASP A 60 -21.17 14.26 -9.78
CA ASP A 60 -21.26 14.95 -11.06
C ASP A 60 -20.46 14.27 -12.16
N ASP A 61 -19.30 13.71 -11.82
CA ASP A 61 -18.41 13.08 -12.80
C ASP A 61 -18.86 11.65 -13.19
N ILE A 62 -19.42 10.88 -12.25
CA ILE A 62 -19.92 9.52 -12.51
C ILE A 62 -21.32 9.49 -13.14
N GLN A 63 -21.88 10.64 -13.52
CA GLN A 63 -23.25 10.74 -14.03
C GLN A 63 -23.52 9.77 -15.20
N GLY A 64 -24.43 8.83 -14.96
CA GLY A 64 -24.84 7.80 -15.91
C GLY A 64 -26.13 7.08 -15.51
N GLY A 65 -26.98 7.70 -14.69
CA GLY A 65 -28.21 7.08 -14.17
C GLY A 65 -27.99 6.04 -13.06
N ILE A 66 -26.77 5.94 -12.52
CA ILE A 66 -26.45 5.03 -11.42
C ILE A 66 -26.87 5.68 -10.10
N GLU A 67 -27.67 4.98 -9.32
CA GLU A 67 -28.13 5.46 -8.02
C GLU A 67 -26.96 5.59 -7.04
N THR A 68 -26.95 6.65 -6.24
CA THR A 68 -25.92 6.87 -5.23
C THR A 68 -26.53 7.23 -3.89
N PHE A 69 -25.89 6.79 -2.82
CA PHE A 69 -26.35 7.01 -1.46
C PHE A 69 -25.23 7.57 -0.60
N THR A 70 -25.47 8.68 0.09
CA THR A 70 -24.50 9.27 1.01
C THR A 70 -24.91 8.99 2.44
N VAL A 71 -23.98 8.49 3.24
CA VAL A 71 -24.17 8.15 4.65
C VAL A 71 -23.08 8.81 5.48
N GLU A 72 -23.46 9.52 6.53
CA GLU A 72 -22.53 10.07 7.53
C GLU A 72 -22.52 9.15 8.76
N GLU A 73 -21.36 8.59 9.11
CA GLU A 73 -21.23 7.64 10.21
C GLU A 73 -19.84 7.70 10.84
N ASN A 74 -19.74 7.76 12.17
CA ASN A 74 -18.46 7.73 12.90
C ASN A 74 -17.45 8.80 12.45
N GLY A 75 -17.93 10.00 12.11
CA GLY A 75 -17.07 11.09 11.60
C GLY A 75 -16.54 10.87 10.19
N LYS A 76 -17.10 9.90 9.46
CA LYS A 76 -16.81 9.63 8.05
C LYS A 76 -18.02 9.90 7.17
N THR A 77 -17.74 10.40 5.98
CA THR A 77 -18.73 10.49 4.90
C THR A 77 -18.51 9.32 3.95
N LYS A 78 -19.55 8.52 3.71
CA LYS A 78 -19.51 7.38 2.77
C LYS A 78 -20.44 7.66 1.59
N LEU A 79 -19.97 7.41 0.38
CA LEU A 79 -20.79 7.38 -0.83
C LEU A 79 -20.83 5.96 -1.37
N PHE A 80 -22.01 5.36 -1.34
CA PHE A 80 -22.29 4.07 -1.94
C PHE A 80 -22.85 4.25 -3.34
N VAL A 81 -22.40 3.41 -4.28
CA VAL A 81 -22.85 3.40 -5.67
C VAL A 81 -23.67 2.14 -5.92
N GLY A 82 -24.92 2.30 -6.34
CA GLY A 82 -25.86 1.24 -6.71
C GLY A 82 -26.50 0.44 -5.55
N ASN A 83 -25.87 0.37 -4.36
CA ASN A 83 -26.45 -0.33 -3.20
C ASN A 83 -25.85 0.17 -1.87
N LEU A 84 -26.66 0.30 -0.82
CA LEU A 84 -26.21 0.68 0.53
C LEU A 84 -25.46 -0.44 1.30
N ASP A 85 -25.60 -1.70 0.91
CA ASP A 85 -24.82 -2.80 1.47
C ASP A 85 -23.41 -2.78 0.86
N PRO A 86 -22.33 -2.58 1.65
CA PRO A 86 -20.96 -2.52 1.13
C PRO A 86 -20.53 -3.77 0.37
N ASN A 87 -21.14 -4.93 0.68
CA ASN A 87 -20.85 -6.19 -0.02
C ASN A 87 -21.61 -6.33 -1.35
N LYS A 88 -22.54 -5.41 -1.63
CA LYS A 88 -23.33 -5.38 -2.87
C LYS A 88 -23.14 -4.11 -3.69
N ALA A 89 -22.65 -3.03 -3.08
CA ALA A 89 -22.36 -1.77 -3.75
C ALA A 89 -21.40 -1.97 -4.94
N ALA A 90 -21.67 -1.33 -6.07
CA ALA A 90 -20.77 -1.32 -7.23
C ALA A 90 -19.48 -0.53 -6.92
N GLY A 91 -19.57 0.43 -6.00
CA GLY A 91 -18.43 1.13 -5.46
C GLY A 91 -18.76 1.84 -4.16
N LEU A 92 -17.69 2.16 -3.43
CA LEU A 92 -17.72 2.83 -2.13
C LEU A 92 -16.61 3.88 -2.11
N VAL A 93 -16.96 5.11 -1.77
CA VAL A 93 -16.01 6.16 -1.42
C VAL A 93 -16.16 6.45 0.06
N GLU A 94 -15.08 6.46 0.82
CA GLU A 94 -15.07 6.93 2.20
C GLU A 94 -14.19 8.18 2.31
N LEU A 95 -14.66 9.17 3.06
CA LEU A 95 -13.88 10.32 3.50
C LEU A 95 -13.85 10.38 5.01
N SER A 96 -12.68 10.71 5.54
CA SER A 96 -12.49 11.00 6.95
C SER A 96 -11.69 12.29 7.11
N GLY A 97 -12.19 13.20 7.95
CA GLY A 97 -11.47 14.43 8.26
C GLY A 97 -10.27 14.19 9.17
N SER A 98 -9.15 14.84 8.87
CA SER A 98 -7.96 14.87 9.72
C SER A 98 -7.36 16.27 9.79
N ALA A 99 -6.53 16.53 10.81
CA ALA A 99 -5.80 17.79 10.94
C ALA A 99 -4.75 17.90 9.81
N GLY A 100 -5.09 18.60 8.73
CA GLY A 100 -4.23 18.79 7.55
C GLY A 100 -4.89 18.46 6.20
N GLY A 101 -6.12 17.95 6.20
CA GLY A 101 -6.88 17.62 4.99
C GLY A 101 -7.82 16.42 5.19
N ASN A 102 -8.68 16.17 4.22
CA ASN A 102 -9.56 15.01 4.23
C ASN A 102 -8.87 13.83 3.56
N TYR A 103 -8.77 12.71 4.27
CA TYR A 103 -8.32 11.45 3.68
C TYR A 103 -9.50 10.80 2.97
N TYR A 104 -9.26 10.28 1.76
CA TYR A 104 -10.26 9.53 1.02
C TYR A 104 -9.75 8.14 0.66
N SER A 105 -10.66 7.18 0.60
CA SER A 105 -10.46 5.87 -0.01
C SER A 105 -11.62 5.57 -0.96
N VAL A 106 -11.31 4.89 -2.05
CA VAL A 106 -12.28 4.46 -3.05
C VAL A 106 -12.07 3.00 -3.33
N HIS A 107 -13.18 2.27 -3.41
CA HIS A 107 -13.25 0.90 -3.89
C HIS A 107 -14.30 0.80 -4.99
N GLN A 108 -14.01 0.09 -6.07
CA GLN A 108 -14.94 -0.17 -7.16
C GLN A 108 -14.83 -1.66 -7.53
N ARG A 109 -15.90 -2.43 -7.36
CA ARG A 109 -15.87 -3.90 -7.48
C ARG A 109 -15.48 -4.39 -8.87
N ASP A 110 -16.01 -3.74 -9.91
CA ASP A 110 -15.83 -4.14 -11.30
C ASP A 110 -14.99 -3.09 -12.05
N ALA A 111 -13.94 -2.55 -11.43
CA ALA A 111 -13.16 -1.45 -11.99
C ALA A 111 -12.53 -1.82 -13.35
N TRP A 112 -12.21 -3.09 -13.58
CA TRP A 112 -11.76 -3.56 -14.90
C TRP A 112 -12.85 -3.38 -15.99
N TYR A 113 -14.10 -3.73 -15.69
CA TYR A 113 -15.21 -3.65 -16.66
C TYR A 113 -15.61 -2.19 -16.92
N ASP A 114 -15.71 -1.40 -15.86
CA ASP A 114 -16.09 0.01 -15.89
C ASP A 114 -14.93 0.96 -16.20
N LYS A 115 -13.74 0.43 -16.53
CA LYS A 115 -12.50 1.19 -16.79
C LYS A 115 -12.13 2.15 -15.66
N GLY A 116 -12.44 1.78 -14.43
CA GLY A 116 -12.13 2.54 -13.22
C GLY A 116 -12.88 3.87 -13.11
N ARG A 117 -14.05 4.03 -13.76
CA ARG A 117 -14.80 5.31 -13.77
C ARG A 117 -14.91 5.98 -12.40
N LEU A 118 -15.27 5.25 -11.34
CA LEU A 118 -15.40 5.82 -10.00
C LEU A 118 -14.04 6.22 -9.41
N ILE A 119 -13.03 5.38 -9.63
CA ILE A 119 -11.65 5.63 -9.19
C ILE A 119 -11.08 6.88 -9.88
N ASN A 120 -11.30 7.03 -11.18
CA ASN A 120 -10.88 8.20 -11.95
C ASN A 120 -11.57 9.47 -11.46
N ALA A 121 -12.90 9.44 -11.32
CA ALA A 121 -13.67 10.56 -10.77
C ALA A 121 -13.14 11.01 -9.41
N ALA A 122 -12.86 10.08 -8.51
CA ALA A 122 -12.31 10.40 -7.20
C ALA A 122 -10.90 11.01 -7.27
N MET A 123 -10.02 10.49 -8.14
CA MET A 123 -8.68 11.05 -8.33
C MET A 123 -8.70 12.44 -8.96
N GLU A 124 -9.64 12.71 -9.86
CA GLU A 124 -9.80 14.02 -10.48
C GLU A 124 -10.37 15.01 -9.47
N CYS A 125 -11.44 14.63 -8.76
CA CYS A 125 -12.05 15.44 -7.71
C CYS A 125 -11.13 15.71 -6.52
N SER A 126 -10.11 14.91 -6.27
CA SER A 126 -9.17 15.17 -5.17
C SER A 126 -8.24 16.36 -5.45
N ARG A 127 -8.03 16.68 -6.73
CA ARG A 127 -7.10 17.69 -7.25
C ARG A 127 -7.78 18.95 -7.77
N ALA A 128 -9.07 18.86 -8.11
CA ALA A 128 -9.87 19.94 -8.65
C ALA A 128 -10.22 21.02 -7.61
#